data_AF-A0A3M6TVE0-F1
#
_entry.id   AF-A0A3M6TVE0-F1
#
_cell.length_a   1.000
_cell.length_b   1.000
_cell.length_c   1.000
_cell.angle_alpha   90.00
_cell.angle_beta   90.00
_cell.angle_gamma   90.00
#
_symmetry.space_group_name_H-M   'P 1'
#
loop_
_entity.id
_entity.type
_entity.pdbx_description
1 polymer ?
#
loop_
_entity_poly.entity_id
_entity_poly.type
_entity_poly.pdbx_seq_one_letter_code
_entity_poly.pdbx_strand_id
1 'polypeptide(L)'
;MEQIKKKMAVLRDTLADAEKRADKAEGDLKSAKDRAAETEQEVSSLTKELQQIEDDLDAAESRLSTITEQLKLAEAQADESERVRKVLENRGLADEERSSQFEAKLAEERERAERAEREYEEIAAKIAVLENELEETENRAEEAEESVKTLEEEVTLVGNNLRSLEVSEGEASKREIDYDDKIKKLESEYNEAEERATQAEAKVVELEKEIDNLDAELERSKEEYNKVKEELDQTMQELNEM
;
A
#
# COMPACT_ATOMS: atom_id res chain seq x y z
N MET A 1 132.41 -96.57 68.70
CA MET A 1 131.00 -96.51 69.15
C MET A 1 130.41 -95.09 69.10
N GLU A 2 131.20 -94.06 69.39
CA GLU A 2 130.73 -92.67 69.48
C GLU A 2 130.53 -91.97 68.11
N GLN A 3 131.39 -92.21 67.12
CA GLN A 3 131.26 -91.66 65.76
C GLN A 3 130.05 -92.20 64.98
N ILE A 4 129.68 -93.47 65.15
CA ILE A 4 128.51 -94.08 64.48
C ILE A 4 127.22 -93.55 65.10
N LYS A 5 127.16 -93.38 66.43
CA LYS A 5 126.04 -92.71 67.10
C LYS A 5 125.87 -91.27 66.63
N LYS A 6 126.97 -90.52 66.44
CA LYS A 6 126.94 -89.13 65.95
C LYS A 6 126.44 -89.05 64.50
N LYS A 7 126.85 -89.98 63.62
CA LYS A 7 126.41 -90.02 62.23
C LYS A 7 124.95 -90.49 62.07
N MET A 8 124.49 -91.43 62.91
CA MET A 8 123.07 -91.80 62.99
C MET A 8 122.20 -90.69 63.58
N ALA A 9 122.72 -89.91 64.54
CA ALA A 9 122.03 -88.74 65.08
C ALA A 9 121.87 -87.67 63.99
N VAL A 10 122.94 -87.34 63.26
CA VAL A 10 122.87 -86.39 62.12
C VAL A 10 121.92 -86.89 61.03
N LEU A 11 121.94 -88.18 60.68
CA LEU A 11 121.01 -88.72 59.68
C LEU A 11 119.55 -88.66 60.13
N ARG A 12 119.27 -88.91 61.43
CA ARG A 12 117.94 -88.71 62.00
C ARG A 12 117.52 -87.24 61.99
N ASP A 13 118.41 -86.34 62.36
CA ASP A 13 118.11 -84.91 62.38
C ASP A 13 117.88 -84.39 60.96
N THR A 14 118.65 -84.84 59.97
CA THR A 14 118.42 -84.50 58.55
C THR A 14 117.14 -85.12 57.99
N LEU A 15 116.78 -86.33 58.41
CA LEU A 15 115.53 -86.97 58.01
C LEU A 15 114.35 -86.22 58.63
N ALA A 16 114.42 -85.87 59.92
CA ALA A 16 113.39 -85.10 60.62
C ALA A 16 113.24 -83.68 60.03
N ASP A 17 114.33 -83.02 59.65
CA ASP A 17 114.28 -81.71 58.97
C ASP A 17 113.72 -81.82 57.55
N ALA A 18 114.02 -82.91 56.83
CA ALA A 18 113.47 -83.18 55.51
C ALA A 18 111.97 -83.51 55.57
N GLU A 19 111.54 -84.32 56.55
CA GLU A 19 110.13 -84.62 56.84
C GLU A 19 109.39 -83.34 57.21
N LYS A 20 109.93 -82.51 58.13
CA LYS A 20 109.32 -81.23 58.51
C LYS A 20 109.24 -80.23 57.35
N ARG A 21 110.20 -80.26 56.42
CA ARG A 21 110.16 -79.47 55.18
C ARG A 21 109.14 -80.00 54.18
N ALA A 22 109.01 -81.33 54.07
CA ALA A 22 108.00 -81.96 53.24
C ALA A 22 106.59 -81.67 53.77
N ASP A 23 106.35 -81.81 55.07
CA ASP A 23 105.08 -81.49 55.73
C ASP A 23 104.70 -80.02 55.53
N LYS A 24 105.68 -79.10 55.65
CA LYS A 24 105.45 -77.68 55.39
C LYS A 24 105.13 -77.42 53.92
N ALA A 25 105.88 -78.02 52.99
CA ALA A 25 105.62 -77.87 51.57
C ALA A 25 104.27 -78.46 51.15
N GLU A 26 103.85 -79.59 51.75
CA GLU A 26 102.51 -80.16 51.55
C GLU A 26 101.41 -79.27 52.12
N GLY A 27 101.63 -78.68 53.31
CA GLY A 27 100.71 -77.70 53.91
C GLY A 27 100.56 -76.43 53.06
N ASP A 28 101.68 -75.85 52.61
CA ASP A 28 101.72 -74.68 51.75
C ASP A 28 101.08 -74.99 50.36
N LEU A 29 101.34 -76.17 49.80
CA LEU A 29 100.71 -76.64 48.55
C LEU A 29 99.21 -76.82 48.71
N LYS A 30 98.75 -77.39 49.83
CA LYS A 30 97.33 -77.54 50.13
C LYS A 30 96.65 -76.19 50.26
N SER A 31 97.24 -75.25 51.02
CA SER A 31 96.70 -73.89 51.16
C SER A 31 96.65 -73.15 49.81
N ALA A 32 97.68 -73.29 48.97
CA ALA A 32 97.69 -72.71 47.64
C ALA A 32 96.61 -73.31 46.72
N LYS A 33 96.38 -74.63 46.80
CA LYS A 33 95.31 -75.31 46.06
C LYS A 33 93.92 -74.89 46.52
N ASP A 34 93.69 -74.80 47.82
CA ASP A 34 92.41 -74.36 48.38
C ASP A 34 92.10 -72.91 47.93
N ARG A 35 93.11 -72.04 47.97
CA ARG A 35 93.00 -70.64 47.53
C ARG A 35 92.81 -70.48 46.02
N ALA A 36 93.45 -71.34 45.23
CA ALA A 36 93.22 -71.41 43.78
C ALA A 36 91.79 -71.87 43.48
N ALA A 37 91.28 -72.88 44.19
CA ALA A 37 89.91 -73.36 44.03
C ALA A 37 88.86 -72.28 44.41
N GLU A 38 89.08 -71.53 45.50
CA GLU A 38 88.24 -70.39 45.87
C GLU A 38 88.24 -69.32 44.78
N THR A 39 89.41 -68.98 44.24
CA THR A 39 89.54 -67.97 43.17
C THR A 39 88.88 -68.45 41.87
N GLU A 40 89.03 -69.73 41.50
CA GLU A 40 88.36 -70.33 40.34
C GLU A 40 86.83 -70.30 40.50
N GLN A 41 86.33 -70.54 41.72
CA GLN A 41 84.91 -70.45 42.01
C GLN A 41 84.40 -69.00 41.90
N GLU A 42 85.15 -68.03 42.42
CA GLU A 42 84.82 -66.60 42.34
C GLU A 42 84.82 -66.10 40.88
N VAL A 43 85.85 -66.46 40.10
CA VAL A 43 85.90 -66.19 38.66
C VAL A 43 84.72 -66.82 37.95
N SER A 44 84.36 -68.07 38.28
CA SER A 44 83.18 -68.71 37.71
C SER A 44 81.89 -67.98 38.05
N SER A 45 81.72 -67.48 39.28
CA SER A 45 80.54 -66.69 39.65
C SER A 45 80.48 -65.35 38.94
N LEU A 46 81.59 -64.60 38.90
CA LEU A 46 81.67 -63.31 38.23
C LEU A 46 81.46 -63.44 36.73
N THR A 47 81.93 -64.53 36.11
CA THR A 47 81.70 -64.78 34.67
C THR A 47 80.21 -65.01 34.39
N LYS A 48 79.50 -65.72 35.27
CA LYS A 48 78.04 -65.91 35.14
C LYS A 48 77.28 -64.60 35.34
N GLU A 49 77.70 -63.80 36.32
CA GLU A 49 77.10 -62.49 36.59
C GLU A 49 77.33 -61.51 35.43
N LEU A 50 78.54 -61.48 34.87
CA LEU A 50 78.87 -60.70 33.68
C LEU A 50 77.95 -61.06 32.52
N GLN A 51 77.81 -62.37 32.23
CA GLN A 51 76.97 -62.83 31.13
C GLN A 51 75.49 -62.48 31.34
N GLN A 52 75.00 -62.56 32.58
CA GLN A 52 73.63 -62.15 32.89
C GLN A 52 73.41 -60.64 32.70
N ILE A 53 74.41 -59.82 33.07
CA ILE A 53 74.35 -58.36 32.85
C ILE A 53 74.41 -58.03 31.36
N GLU A 54 75.22 -58.75 30.57
CA GLU A 54 75.26 -58.59 29.11
C GLU A 54 73.92 -58.94 28.46
N ASP A 55 73.30 -60.06 28.86
CA ASP A 55 71.97 -60.46 28.38
C ASP A 55 70.89 -59.41 28.77
N ASP A 56 70.95 -58.87 29.99
CA ASP A 56 70.03 -57.82 30.45
C ASP A 56 70.25 -56.49 29.71
N LEU A 57 71.51 -56.15 29.39
CA LEU A 57 71.86 -54.96 28.61
C LEU A 57 71.33 -55.08 27.18
N ASP A 58 71.56 -56.20 26.51
CA ASP A 58 71.05 -56.45 25.16
C ASP A 58 69.51 -56.39 25.12
N ALA A 59 68.84 -56.94 26.15
CA ALA A 59 67.39 -56.86 26.28
C ALA A 59 66.91 -55.41 26.50
N ALA A 60 67.62 -54.62 27.29
CA ALA A 60 67.31 -53.22 27.53
C ALA A 60 67.52 -52.36 26.27
N GLU A 61 68.60 -52.58 25.53
CA GLU A 61 68.90 -51.88 24.28
C GLU A 61 67.85 -52.19 23.19
N SER A 62 67.44 -53.45 23.07
CA SER A 62 66.38 -53.85 22.14
C SER A 62 65.03 -53.18 22.47
N ARG A 63 64.68 -53.10 23.77
CA ARG A 63 63.49 -52.37 24.24
C ARG A 63 63.61 -50.87 23.97
N LEU A 64 64.77 -50.27 24.25
CA LEU A 64 65.01 -48.85 24.01
C LEU A 64 64.88 -48.50 22.53
N SER A 65 65.44 -49.33 21.65
CA SER A 65 65.32 -49.17 20.20
C SER A 65 63.84 -49.16 19.77
N THR A 66 63.06 -50.14 20.25
CA THR A 66 61.62 -50.24 19.95
C THR A 66 60.84 -49.02 20.45
N ILE A 67 61.08 -48.57 21.68
CA ILE A 67 60.41 -47.39 22.26
C ILE A 67 60.80 -46.12 21.49
N THR A 68 62.04 -46.02 21.04
CA THR A 68 62.53 -44.88 20.25
C THR A 68 61.86 -44.82 18.88
N GLU A 69 61.67 -45.97 18.23
CA GLU A 69 60.91 -46.07 16.96
C GLU A 69 59.45 -45.63 17.17
N GLN A 70 58.81 -46.11 18.24
CA GLN A 70 57.43 -45.74 18.59
C GLN A 70 57.29 -44.25 18.90
N LEU A 71 58.26 -43.66 19.61
CA LEU A 71 58.27 -42.23 19.92
C LEU A 71 58.33 -41.40 18.64
N LYS A 72 59.21 -41.74 17.69
CA LYS A 72 59.30 -41.05 16.40
C LYS A 72 58.00 -41.11 15.61
N LEU A 73 57.31 -42.25 15.62
CA LEU A 73 56.01 -42.40 14.97
C LEU A 73 54.94 -41.54 15.64
N ALA A 74 54.92 -41.50 16.97
CA ALA A 74 53.99 -40.68 17.73
C ALA A 74 54.23 -39.17 17.51
N GLU A 75 55.49 -38.74 17.45
CA GLU A 75 55.88 -37.36 17.13
C GLU A 75 55.41 -36.97 15.72
N ALA A 76 55.67 -37.80 14.72
CA ALA A 76 55.20 -37.55 13.36
C ALA A 76 53.68 -37.47 13.25
N GLN A 77 52.95 -38.32 14.01
CA GLN A 77 51.49 -38.27 14.07
C GLN A 77 50.99 -37.00 14.79
N ALA A 78 51.66 -36.55 15.84
CA ALA A 78 51.33 -35.33 16.56
C ALA A 78 51.52 -34.09 15.68
N ASP A 79 52.62 -34.02 14.93
CA ASP A 79 52.91 -32.94 13.99
C ASP A 79 51.83 -32.83 12.89
N GLU A 80 51.44 -33.97 12.30
CA GLU A 80 50.37 -33.97 11.30
C GLU A 80 49.01 -33.58 11.91
N SER A 81 48.73 -34.04 13.14
CA SER A 81 47.52 -33.64 13.86
C SER A 81 47.48 -32.14 14.15
N GLU A 82 48.62 -31.53 14.51
CA GLU A 82 48.71 -30.09 14.70
C GLU A 82 48.49 -29.33 13.40
N ARG A 83 49.06 -29.82 12.29
CA ARG A 83 48.86 -29.23 10.96
C ARG A 83 47.39 -29.24 10.56
N VAL A 84 46.71 -30.39 10.74
CA VAL A 84 45.28 -30.51 10.47
C VAL A 84 44.47 -29.59 11.37
N ARG A 85 44.80 -29.48 12.66
CA ARG A 85 44.12 -28.56 13.59
C ARG A 85 44.19 -27.12 13.10
N LYS A 86 45.37 -26.63 12.72
CA LYS A 86 45.55 -25.26 12.20
C LYS A 86 44.74 -25.00 10.92
N VAL A 87 44.67 -25.98 10.02
CA VAL A 87 43.86 -25.86 8.80
C VAL A 87 42.37 -25.76 9.13
N LEU A 88 41.89 -26.59 10.06
CA LEU A 88 40.48 -26.57 10.49
C LEU A 88 40.12 -25.28 11.22
N GLU A 89 41.03 -24.77 12.06
CA GLU A 89 40.87 -23.49 12.77
C GLU A 89 40.75 -22.33 11.78
N ASN A 90 41.66 -22.22 10.81
CA ASN A 90 41.60 -21.19 9.77
C ASN A 90 40.32 -21.30 8.94
N ARG A 91 39.87 -22.53 8.64
CA ARG A 91 38.60 -22.75 7.94
C ARG A 91 37.41 -22.28 8.78
N GLY A 92 37.40 -22.60 10.08
CA GLY A 92 36.39 -22.15 11.02
C GLY A 92 36.27 -20.62 11.07
N LEU A 93 37.39 -19.92 11.20
CA LEU A 93 37.43 -18.46 11.18
C LEU A 93 36.88 -17.87 9.86
N ALA A 94 37.27 -18.44 8.72
CA ALA A 94 36.79 -17.99 7.41
C ALA A 94 35.30 -18.31 7.17
N ASP A 95 34.78 -19.39 7.75
CA ASP A 95 33.36 -19.73 7.71
C ASP A 95 32.56 -18.81 8.63
N GLU A 96 33.08 -18.46 9.81
CA GLU A 96 32.46 -17.53 10.78
C GLU A 96 32.37 -16.11 10.21
N GLU A 97 33.44 -15.61 9.59
CA GLU A 97 33.43 -14.31 8.89
C GLU A 97 32.37 -14.29 7.77
N ARG A 98 32.30 -15.36 6.97
CA ARG A 98 31.28 -15.49 5.92
C ARG A 98 29.87 -15.53 6.50
N SER A 99 29.65 -16.24 7.61
CA SER A 99 28.36 -16.28 8.30
C SER A 99 27.94 -14.87 8.73
N SER A 100 28.85 -14.12 9.37
CA SER A 100 28.58 -12.75 9.80
C SER A 100 28.24 -11.82 8.64
N GLN A 101 28.92 -11.94 7.50
CA GLN A 101 28.59 -11.17 6.29
C GLN A 101 27.20 -11.51 5.74
N PHE A 102 26.80 -12.79 5.76
CA PHE A 102 25.46 -13.19 5.32
C PHE A 102 24.36 -12.72 6.28
N GLU A 103 24.61 -12.75 7.59
CA GLU A 103 23.68 -12.21 8.59
C GLU A 103 23.46 -10.72 8.41
N ALA A 104 24.53 -9.94 8.17
CA ALA A 104 24.43 -8.51 7.90
C ALA A 104 23.61 -8.23 6.63
N LYS A 105 23.89 -8.95 5.53
CA LYS A 105 23.12 -8.82 4.28
C LYS A 105 21.65 -9.21 4.47
N LEU A 106 21.39 -10.27 5.22
CA LEU A 106 20.01 -10.70 5.51
C LEU A 106 19.25 -9.64 6.31
N ALA A 107 19.91 -8.99 7.27
CA ALA A 107 19.32 -7.89 8.03
C ALA A 107 19.00 -6.69 7.12
N GLU A 108 19.92 -6.30 6.24
CA GLU A 108 19.72 -5.21 5.27
C GLU A 108 18.56 -5.49 4.31
N GLU A 109 18.50 -6.70 3.74
CA GLU A 109 17.41 -7.07 2.83
C GLU A 109 16.05 -7.15 3.53
N ARG A 110 16.02 -7.57 4.81
CA ARG A 110 14.79 -7.52 5.62
C ARG A 110 14.32 -6.09 5.84
N GLU A 111 15.21 -5.17 6.22
CA GLU A 111 14.85 -3.76 6.40
C GLU A 111 14.37 -3.13 5.08
N ARG A 112 14.98 -3.51 3.95
CA ARG A 112 14.55 -3.07 2.63
C ARG A 112 13.15 -3.60 2.28
N ALA A 113 12.87 -4.87 2.56
CA ALA A 113 11.55 -5.46 2.35
C ALA A 113 10.48 -4.78 3.21
N GLU A 114 10.76 -4.55 4.50
CA GLU A 114 9.83 -3.85 5.40
C GLU A 114 9.55 -2.41 4.95
N ARG A 115 10.56 -1.68 4.46
CA ARG A 115 10.35 -0.34 3.89
C ARG A 115 9.47 -0.37 2.65
N ALA A 116 9.71 -1.32 1.75
CA ALA A 116 8.89 -1.48 0.56
C ALA A 116 7.43 -1.82 0.94
N GLU A 117 7.21 -2.71 1.91
CA GLU A 117 5.87 -3.05 2.39
C GLU A 117 5.13 -1.82 2.93
N ARG A 118 5.79 -0.97 3.73
CA ARG A 118 5.18 0.29 4.21
C ARG A 118 4.82 1.24 3.07
N GLU A 119 5.71 1.41 2.09
CA GLU A 119 5.43 2.23 0.91
C GLU A 119 4.24 1.68 0.11
N TYR A 120 4.14 0.35 -0.03
CA TYR A 120 2.99 -0.29 -0.67
C TYR A 120 1.68 -0.06 0.08
N GLU A 121 1.69 -0.18 1.41
CA GLU A 121 0.51 0.09 2.25
C GLU A 121 0.05 1.55 2.14
N GLU A 122 0.99 2.51 2.16
CA GLU A 122 0.70 3.93 1.99
C GLU A 122 0.09 4.25 0.62
N ILE A 123 0.66 3.67 -0.45
CA ILE A 123 0.13 3.84 -1.81
C ILE A 123 -1.26 3.20 -1.93
N ALA A 124 -1.47 2.01 -1.38
CA ALA A 124 -2.76 1.33 -1.41
C ALA A 124 -3.84 2.14 -0.67
N ALA A 125 -3.51 2.71 0.50
CA ALA A 125 -4.42 3.59 1.23
C ALA A 125 -4.77 4.85 0.43
N LYS A 126 -3.78 5.46 -0.25
CA LYS A 126 -4.01 6.63 -1.11
C LYS A 126 -4.89 6.31 -2.31
N ILE A 127 -4.70 5.15 -2.94
CA ILE A 127 -5.56 4.69 -4.04
C ILE A 127 -6.99 4.56 -3.55
N ALA A 128 -7.23 3.91 -2.41
CA ALA A 128 -8.57 3.74 -1.86
C ALA A 128 -9.27 5.09 -1.60
N VAL A 129 -8.55 6.10 -1.11
CA VAL A 129 -9.13 7.45 -0.94
C VAL A 129 -9.50 8.07 -2.29
N LEU A 130 -8.61 7.99 -3.27
CA LEU A 130 -8.87 8.55 -4.62
C LEU A 130 -10.00 7.83 -5.35
N GLU A 131 -10.16 6.51 -5.15
CA GLU A 131 -11.28 5.76 -5.69
C GLU A 131 -12.62 6.23 -5.11
N ASN A 132 -12.68 6.50 -3.80
CA ASN A 132 -13.89 7.05 -3.17
C ASN A 132 -14.18 8.49 -3.64
N GLU A 133 -13.15 9.34 -3.77
CA GLU A 133 -13.32 10.71 -4.28
C GLU A 133 -13.79 10.72 -5.75
N LEU A 134 -13.31 9.77 -6.54
CA LEU A 134 -13.75 9.57 -7.92
C LEU A 134 -15.23 9.17 -7.96
N GLU A 135 -15.64 8.18 -7.18
CA GLU A 135 -17.04 7.73 -7.10
C GLU A 135 -17.99 8.87 -6.67
N GLU A 136 -17.60 9.68 -5.68
CA GLU A 136 -18.39 10.86 -5.28
C GLU A 136 -18.51 11.87 -6.43
N THR A 137 -17.42 12.10 -7.17
CA THR A 137 -17.41 13.03 -8.30
C THR A 137 -18.25 12.52 -9.46
N GLU A 138 -18.21 11.22 -9.74
CA GLU A 138 -19.04 10.56 -10.77
C GLU A 138 -20.53 10.68 -10.42
N ASN A 139 -20.93 10.35 -9.19
CA ASN A 139 -22.33 10.49 -8.75
C ASN A 139 -22.82 11.94 -8.89
N ARG A 140 -22.00 12.93 -8.52
CA ARG A 140 -22.35 14.35 -8.68
C ARG A 140 -22.48 14.78 -10.14
N ALA A 141 -21.67 14.20 -11.03
CA ALA A 141 -21.78 14.46 -12.46
C ALA A 141 -23.08 13.88 -13.02
N GLU A 142 -23.44 12.65 -12.64
CA GLU A 142 -24.70 12.02 -13.04
C GLU A 142 -25.93 12.83 -12.59
N GLU A 143 -25.97 13.30 -11.34
CA GLU A 143 -27.05 14.16 -10.82
C GLU A 143 -27.15 15.49 -11.61
N ALA A 144 -26.00 16.07 -11.96
CA ALA A 144 -25.96 17.29 -12.77
C ALA A 144 -26.47 17.05 -14.19
N GLU A 145 -26.11 15.93 -14.82
CA GLU A 145 -26.61 15.55 -16.15
C GLU A 145 -28.13 15.32 -16.15
N GLU A 146 -28.68 14.67 -15.13
CA GLU A 146 -30.13 14.51 -14.99
C GLU A 146 -30.85 15.87 -14.83
N SER A 147 -30.26 16.76 -14.03
CA SER A 147 -30.78 18.12 -13.85
C SER A 147 -30.76 18.92 -15.16
N VAL A 148 -29.67 18.84 -15.93
CA VAL A 148 -29.56 19.49 -17.24
C VAL A 148 -30.63 18.96 -18.19
N LYS A 149 -30.80 17.64 -18.27
CA LYS A 149 -31.81 17.04 -19.13
C LYS A 149 -33.22 17.51 -18.78
N THR A 150 -33.54 17.59 -17.49
CA THR A 150 -34.83 18.11 -17.01
C THR A 150 -35.05 19.56 -17.43
N LEU A 151 -34.02 20.41 -17.27
CA LEU A 151 -34.08 21.81 -17.69
C LEU A 151 -34.21 21.96 -19.22
N GLU A 152 -33.56 21.10 -20.02
CA GLU A 152 -33.70 21.10 -21.48
C GLU A 152 -35.14 20.76 -21.91
N GLU A 153 -35.77 19.80 -21.23
CA GLU A 153 -37.19 19.46 -21.43
C GLU A 153 -38.12 20.63 -21.07
N GLU A 154 -37.87 21.29 -19.93
CA GLU A 154 -38.64 22.48 -19.51
C GLU A 154 -38.50 23.64 -20.50
N VAL A 155 -37.28 23.94 -20.96
CA VAL A 155 -37.03 25.00 -21.95
C VAL A 155 -37.80 24.71 -23.24
N THR A 156 -37.82 23.45 -23.67
CA THR A 156 -38.58 23.03 -24.86
C THR A 156 -40.08 23.25 -24.68
N LEU A 157 -40.63 22.88 -23.51
CA LEU A 157 -42.04 23.09 -23.18
C LEU A 157 -42.41 24.57 -23.14
N VAL A 158 -41.61 25.39 -22.44
CA VAL A 158 -41.80 26.84 -22.34
C VAL A 158 -41.73 27.49 -23.72
N GLY A 159 -40.78 27.08 -24.57
CA GLY A 159 -40.66 27.56 -25.95
C GLY A 159 -41.90 27.26 -26.79
N ASN A 160 -42.51 26.08 -26.64
CA ASN A 160 -43.74 25.72 -27.34
C ASN A 160 -44.95 26.53 -26.82
N ASN A 161 -45.03 26.75 -25.51
CA ASN A 161 -46.08 27.57 -24.90
C ASN A 161 -45.98 29.04 -25.35
N LEU A 162 -44.77 29.60 -25.40
CA LEU A 162 -44.53 30.96 -25.87
C LEU A 162 -45.00 31.14 -27.31
N ARG A 163 -44.61 30.23 -28.22
CA ARG A 163 -45.08 30.26 -29.62
C ARG A 163 -46.61 30.23 -29.72
N SER A 164 -47.27 29.44 -28.88
CA SER A 164 -48.74 29.36 -28.87
C SER A 164 -49.38 30.66 -28.37
N LEU A 165 -48.77 31.28 -27.35
CA LEU A 165 -49.20 32.58 -26.84
C LEU A 165 -48.98 33.70 -27.86
N GLU A 166 -47.84 33.73 -28.56
CA GLU A 166 -47.56 34.69 -29.63
C GLU A 166 -48.61 34.62 -30.76
N VAL A 167 -49.02 33.41 -31.14
CA VAL A 167 -50.11 33.22 -32.13
C VAL A 167 -51.43 33.76 -31.59
N SER A 168 -51.80 33.42 -30.36
CA SER A 168 -53.04 33.89 -29.71
C SER A 168 -53.08 35.42 -29.56
N GLU A 169 -51.95 36.03 -29.19
CA GLU A 169 -51.79 37.49 -29.12
C GLU A 169 -51.98 38.13 -30.50
N GLY A 170 -51.36 37.56 -31.54
CA GLY A 170 -51.53 38.02 -32.92
C GLY A 170 -52.98 37.95 -33.41
N GLU A 171 -53.72 36.90 -33.04
CA GLU A 171 -55.15 36.78 -33.35
C GLU A 171 -56.02 37.77 -32.54
N ALA A 172 -55.68 38.00 -31.27
CA ALA A 172 -56.37 38.99 -30.44
C ALA A 172 -56.16 40.42 -30.98
N SER A 173 -54.93 40.76 -31.38
CA SER A 173 -54.61 42.06 -31.98
C SER A 173 -55.35 42.27 -33.31
N LYS A 174 -55.45 41.25 -34.17
CA LYS A 174 -56.29 41.34 -35.39
C LYS A 174 -57.75 41.62 -35.06
N ARG A 175 -58.32 40.91 -34.08
CA ARG A 175 -59.70 41.15 -33.63
C ARG A 175 -59.89 42.56 -33.09
N GLU A 176 -58.91 43.10 -32.35
CA GLU A 176 -58.93 44.46 -31.85
C GLU A 176 -59.01 45.48 -32.99
N ILE A 177 -58.19 45.32 -34.03
CA ILE A 177 -58.22 46.17 -35.23
C ILE A 177 -59.58 46.09 -35.93
N ASP A 178 -60.09 44.87 -36.14
CA ASP A 178 -61.41 44.66 -36.79
C ASP A 178 -62.55 45.32 -36.00
N TYR A 179 -62.49 45.26 -34.66
CA TYR A 179 -63.47 45.92 -33.80
C TYR A 179 -63.34 47.43 -33.84
N ASP A 180 -62.12 47.98 -33.84
CA ASP A 180 -61.89 49.43 -33.95
C ASP A 180 -62.43 50.00 -35.27
N ASP A 181 -62.18 49.31 -36.39
CA ASP A 181 -62.73 49.69 -37.70
C ASP A 181 -64.27 49.63 -37.72
N LYS A 182 -64.85 48.61 -37.08
CA LYS A 182 -66.31 48.47 -36.96
C LYS A 182 -66.91 49.57 -36.08
N ILE A 183 -66.24 49.93 -34.98
CA ILE A 183 -66.66 51.03 -34.10
C ILE A 183 -66.67 52.34 -34.89
N LYS A 184 -65.58 52.68 -35.59
CA LYS A 184 -65.50 53.88 -36.44
C LYS A 184 -66.62 53.95 -37.48
N LYS A 185 -66.94 52.81 -38.13
CA LYS A 185 -68.05 52.75 -39.08
C LYS A 185 -69.39 53.02 -38.41
N LEU A 186 -69.66 52.36 -37.27
CA LEU A 186 -70.90 52.56 -36.51
C LEU A 186 -71.01 53.99 -35.97
N GLU A 187 -69.92 54.61 -35.55
CA GLU A 187 -69.89 56.02 -35.15
C GLU A 187 -70.26 56.95 -36.32
N SER A 188 -69.74 56.70 -37.53
CA SER A 188 -70.13 57.46 -38.72
C SER A 188 -71.62 57.32 -39.03
N GLU A 189 -72.13 56.09 -39.04
CA GLU A 189 -73.55 55.80 -39.28
C GLU A 189 -74.45 56.45 -38.21
N TYR A 190 -74.02 56.42 -36.95
CA TYR A 190 -74.72 57.06 -35.84
C TYR A 190 -74.79 58.58 -36.03
N ASN A 191 -73.66 59.22 -36.36
CA ASN A 191 -73.61 60.68 -36.58
C ASN A 191 -74.49 61.10 -37.77
N GLU A 192 -74.49 60.33 -38.88
CA GLU A 192 -75.38 60.57 -40.02
C GLU A 192 -76.87 60.43 -39.64
N ALA A 193 -77.20 59.41 -38.85
CA ALA A 193 -78.55 59.21 -38.35
C ALA A 193 -78.99 60.33 -37.39
N GLU A 194 -78.09 60.79 -36.52
CA GLU A 194 -78.30 61.91 -35.61
C GLU A 194 -78.52 63.23 -36.36
N GLU A 195 -77.72 63.51 -37.39
CA GLU A 195 -77.89 64.69 -38.24
C GLU A 195 -79.24 64.64 -38.97
N ARG A 196 -79.61 63.48 -39.54
CA ARG A 196 -80.91 63.28 -40.19
C ARG A 196 -82.07 63.46 -39.19
N ALA A 197 -81.95 62.94 -37.98
CA ALA A 197 -82.95 63.12 -36.93
C ALA A 197 -83.10 64.61 -36.57
N THR A 198 -81.99 65.32 -36.38
CA THR A 198 -81.97 66.77 -36.12
C THR A 198 -82.64 67.57 -37.23
N GLN A 199 -82.36 67.24 -38.50
CA GLN A 199 -83.01 67.88 -39.65
C GLN A 199 -84.52 67.59 -39.69
N ALA A 200 -84.92 66.36 -39.38
CA ALA A 200 -86.33 65.98 -39.33
C ALA A 200 -87.07 66.74 -38.20
N GLU A 201 -86.46 66.84 -37.01
CA GLU A 201 -86.99 67.64 -35.90
C GLU A 201 -87.15 69.12 -36.28
N ALA A 202 -86.15 69.71 -36.95
CA ALA A 202 -86.26 71.08 -37.45
C ALA A 202 -87.41 71.25 -38.46
N LYS A 203 -87.61 70.28 -39.35
CA LYS A 203 -88.71 70.30 -40.33
C LYS A 203 -90.08 70.16 -39.65
N VAL A 204 -90.18 69.35 -38.59
CA VAL A 204 -91.40 69.24 -37.80
C VAL A 204 -91.75 70.60 -37.20
N VAL A 205 -90.80 71.30 -36.58
CA VAL A 205 -91.03 72.65 -36.03
C VAL A 205 -91.47 73.66 -37.09
N GLU A 206 -90.87 73.59 -38.30
CA GLU A 206 -91.27 74.46 -39.42
C GLU A 206 -92.72 74.18 -39.87
N LEU A 207 -93.07 72.90 -40.03
CA LEU A 207 -94.41 72.48 -40.43
C LEU A 207 -95.46 72.79 -39.35
N GLU A 208 -95.13 72.62 -38.07
CA GLU A 208 -96.00 73.03 -36.95
C GLU A 208 -96.31 74.53 -37.02
N LYS A 209 -95.30 75.37 -37.30
CA LYS A 209 -95.50 76.81 -37.49
C LYS A 209 -96.35 77.13 -38.73
N GLU A 210 -96.19 76.37 -39.81
CA GLU A 210 -97.01 76.52 -41.01
C GLU A 210 -98.47 76.12 -40.74
N ILE A 211 -98.70 75.04 -39.99
CA ILE A 211 -100.02 74.64 -39.50
C ILE A 211 -100.64 75.75 -38.66
N ASP A 212 -99.91 76.30 -37.67
CA ASP A 212 -100.41 77.41 -36.85
C ASP A 212 -100.81 78.64 -37.68
N ASN A 213 -100.03 78.97 -38.72
CA ASN A 213 -100.34 80.07 -39.63
C ASN A 213 -101.59 79.78 -40.48
N LEU A 214 -101.69 78.57 -41.03
CA LEU A 214 -102.84 78.14 -41.82
C LEU A 214 -104.11 78.07 -40.97
N ASP A 215 -104.02 77.60 -39.72
CA ASP A 215 -105.12 77.60 -38.78
C ASP A 215 -105.56 79.03 -38.44
N ALA A 216 -104.62 79.97 -38.27
CA ALA A 216 -104.93 81.38 -38.07
C ALA A 216 -105.58 82.02 -39.31
N GLU A 217 -105.13 81.70 -40.53
CA GLU A 217 -105.74 82.15 -41.78
C GLU A 217 -107.14 81.56 -41.96
N LEU A 218 -107.32 80.27 -41.68
CA LEU A 218 -108.60 79.59 -41.71
C LEU A 218 -109.59 80.25 -40.75
N GLU A 219 -109.15 80.57 -39.54
CA GLU A 219 -110.01 81.23 -38.55
C GLU A 219 -110.41 82.64 -38.99
N ARG A 220 -109.47 83.42 -39.57
CA ARG A 220 -109.80 84.71 -40.20
C ARG A 220 -110.81 84.55 -41.32
N SER A 221 -110.62 83.56 -42.20
CA SER A 221 -111.55 83.30 -43.30
C SER A 221 -112.93 82.88 -42.79
N LYS A 222 -113.02 82.11 -41.71
CA LYS A 222 -114.29 81.80 -41.04
C LYS A 222 -114.93 83.03 -40.42
N GLU A 223 -114.17 83.90 -39.76
CA GLU A 223 -114.68 85.16 -39.22
C GLU A 223 -115.23 86.07 -40.33
N GLU A 224 -114.51 86.20 -41.44
CA GLU A 224 -114.97 86.94 -42.62
C GLU A 224 -116.23 86.31 -43.23
N TYR A 225 -116.25 84.99 -43.40
CA TYR A 225 -117.44 84.27 -43.88
C TYR A 225 -118.64 84.48 -42.95
N ASN A 226 -118.44 84.41 -41.63
CA ASN A 226 -119.50 84.64 -40.66
C ASN A 226 -120.00 86.08 -40.70
N LYS A 227 -119.11 87.08 -40.87
CA LYS A 227 -119.52 88.49 -41.07
C LYS A 227 -120.35 88.65 -42.34
N VAL A 228 -119.88 88.12 -43.48
CA VAL A 228 -120.63 88.18 -44.74
C VAL A 228 -121.97 87.45 -44.61
N LYS A 229 -122.02 86.34 -43.87
CA LYS A 229 -123.26 85.63 -43.59
C LYS A 229 -124.20 86.44 -42.70
N GLU A 230 -123.71 87.10 -41.66
CA GLU A 230 -124.51 88.01 -40.81
C GLU A 230 -125.02 89.21 -41.62
N GLU A 231 -124.20 89.81 -42.48
CA GLU A 231 -124.61 90.87 -43.42
C GLU A 231 -125.70 90.36 -44.39
N LEU A 232 -125.57 89.12 -44.86
CA LEU A 232 -126.56 88.46 -45.71
C LEU A 232 -127.87 88.17 -44.96
N ASP A 233 -127.79 87.69 -43.72
CA ASP A 233 -128.95 87.43 -42.88
C ASP A 233 -129.65 88.73 -42.47
N GLN A 234 -128.88 89.81 -42.22
CA GLN A 234 -129.41 91.18 -42.00
C GLN A 234 -130.10 91.72 -43.25
N THR A 235 -129.49 91.61 -44.43
CA THR A 235 -130.15 92.01 -45.69
C THR A 235 -131.38 91.18 -45.99
N MET A 236 -131.39 89.88 -45.64
CA MET A 236 -132.59 89.04 -45.73
C MET A 236 -133.66 89.41 -44.71
N GLN A 237 -133.30 89.88 -43.51
CA GLN A 237 -134.24 90.43 -42.53
C GLN A 237 -134.81 91.77 -42.99
N GLU A 238 -133.99 92.69 -43.50
CA GLU A 238 -134.43 93.97 -44.08
C GLU A 238 -135.40 93.75 -45.26
N LEU A 239 -135.20 92.68 -46.05
CA LEU A 239 -136.11 92.27 -47.12
C LEU A 239 -137.42 91.65 -46.63
N ASN A 240 -137.47 91.08 -45.42
CA ASN A 240 -138.67 90.50 -44.82
C ASN A 240 -139.47 91.52 -43.98
N GLU A 241 -138.88 92.65 -43.60
CA GLU A 241 -139.55 93.77 -42.91
C GLU A 241 -140.06 94.87 -43.86
N MET A 242 -139.86 94.71 -45.18
CA MET A 242 -140.47 95.49 -46.27
C MET A 242 -141.77 94.84 -46.79
#